data_AF-A0A847CA09-F1
#
_entry.id   AF-A0A847CA09-F1
#
_cell.length_a   1.000
_cell.length_b   1.000
_cell.length_c   1.000
_cell.angle_alpha   90.00
_cell.angle_beta   90.00
_cell.angle_gamma   90.00
#
_symmetry.space_group_name_H-M   'P 1'
#
loop_
_entity.id
_entity.type
_entity.pdbx_description
1 polymer ?
#
loop_
_entity_poly.entity_id
_entity_poly.type
_entity_poly.pdbx_seq_one_letter_code
_entity_poly.pdbx_strand_id
1 'polypeptide(L)'
;DADIAAALETGKVSRYVTDFPNDFITGKKGVIAIPHLGASTPESEDNCAKMAAKQLRDYILDGNIKNSVNLPECVLPKADGFVRVAIINKNITNMVGQITSVLANHKHNIEHMLNKSRGDYAYTLIDINEKPDDSCLDELKAIDGVIRIRVIG
;
A
#
# COMPACT_ATOMS: atom_id res chain seq x y z
N ASP A 1 30.54 -9.37 -6.26
CA ASP A 1 30.96 -10.46 -7.16
C ASP A 1 32.45 -10.60 -7.37
N ALA A 2 33.21 -9.53 -7.59
CA ALA A 2 34.68 -9.63 -7.73
C ALA A 2 35.35 -10.32 -6.52
N ASP A 3 34.97 -9.93 -5.30
CA ASP A 3 35.50 -10.55 -4.08
C ASP A 3 35.09 -12.03 -3.94
N ILE A 4 33.87 -12.37 -4.35
CA ILE A 4 33.37 -13.75 -4.34
C ILE A 4 34.14 -14.59 -5.35
N ALA A 5 34.37 -14.07 -6.56
CA ALA A 5 35.18 -14.74 -7.56
C ALA A 5 36.62 -14.98 -7.06
N ALA A 6 37.26 -13.98 -6.46
CA ALA A 6 38.59 -14.13 -5.88
C ALA A 6 38.59 -15.17 -4.75
N ALA A 7 37.59 -15.14 -3.86
CA ALA A 7 37.50 -16.10 -2.76
C ALA A 7 37.25 -17.55 -3.22
N LEU A 8 36.52 -17.74 -4.33
CA LEU A 8 36.34 -19.05 -4.99
C LEU A 8 37.65 -19.54 -5.59
N GLU A 9 38.43 -18.66 -6.22
CA GLU A 9 39.73 -18.98 -6.82
C GLU A 9 40.77 -19.36 -5.76
N THR A 10 40.80 -18.66 -4.62
CA THR A 10 41.71 -18.98 -3.51
C THR A 10 41.23 -20.18 -2.66
N GLY A 11 40.04 -20.73 -2.94
CA GLY A 11 39.42 -21.79 -2.15
C GLY A 11 38.95 -21.35 -0.75
N LYS A 12 38.94 -20.05 -0.47
CA LYS A 12 38.41 -19.48 0.79
C LYS A 12 36.90 -19.68 0.86
N VAL A 13 36.23 -19.62 -0.28
CA VAL A 13 34.83 -20.02 -0.47
C VAL A 13 34.83 -21.26 -1.34
N SER A 14 34.14 -22.31 -0.90
CA SER A 14 34.08 -23.57 -1.66
C SER A 14 33.03 -23.53 -2.77
N ARG A 15 31.88 -22.89 -2.51
CA ARG A 15 30.78 -22.69 -3.47
C ARG A 15 30.04 -21.40 -3.19
N TYR A 16 29.48 -20.80 -4.24
CA TYR A 16 28.62 -19.64 -4.18
C TYR A 16 27.30 -19.96 -4.89
N VAL A 17 26.17 -19.82 -4.19
CA VAL A 17 24.83 -20.00 -4.76
C VAL A 17 24.15 -18.65 -4.80
N THR A 18 23.66 -18.24 -5.97
CA THR A 18 23.01 -16.93 -6.15
C THR A 18 21.74 -17.05 -6.98
N ASP A 19 20.72 -16.30 -6.60
CA ASP A 19 19.48 -16.11 -7.35
C ASP A 19 19.44 -14.74 -8.07
N PHE A 20 20.57 -14.03 -8.07
CA PHE A 20 20.77 -12.78 -8.79
C PHE A 20 22.04 -12.88 -9.64
N PRO A 21 22.07 -13.77 -10.65
CA PRO A 21 23.23 -13.93 -11.50
C PRO A 21 23.44 -12.70 -12.39
N ASN A 22 24.68 -12.49 -12.79
CA ASN A 22 25.07 -11.54 -13.82
C ASN A 22 26.18 -12.13 -14.70
N ASP A 23 26.50 -11.46 -15.80
CA ASP A 23 27.45 -11.95 -16.79
C ASP A 23 28.85 -12.22 -16.21
N PHE A 24 29.24 -11.49 -15.15
CA PHE A 24 30.56 -11.62 -14.56
C PHE A 24 30.73 -12.91 -13.74
N ILE A 25 29.72 -13.27 -12.93
CA ILE A 25 29.80 -14.41 -12.00
C ILE A 25 29.30 -15.72 -12.65
N THR A 26 28.48 -15.61 -13.69
CA THR A 26 27.87 -16.75 -14.38
C THR A 26 28.93 -17.59 -15.09
N GLY A 27 28.86 -18.91 -14.92
CA GLY A 27 29.82 -19.84 -15.52
C GLY A 27 31.17 -19.95 -14.81
N LYS A 28 31.46 -19.11 -13.79
CA LYS A 28 32.67 -19.28 -12.96
C LYS A 28 32.60 -20.59 -12.16
N LYS A 29 33.74 -21.26 -12.02
CA LYS A 29 33.86 -22.51 -11.25
C LYS A 29 33.42 -22.30 -9.80
N GLY A 30 32.61 -23.20 -9.28
CA GLY A 30 32.09 -23.13 -7.90
C GLY A 30 30.87 -22.24 -7.73
N VAL A 31 30.36 -21.64 -8.81
CA VAL A 31 29.11 -20.86 -8.79
C VAL A 31 27.93 -21.74 -9.23
N ILE A 32 26.84 -21.68 -8.47
CA ILE A 32 25.52 -22.17 -8.86
C ILE A 32 24.63 -20.93 -9.03
N ALA A 33 24.37 -20.58 -10.27
CA ALA A 33 23.51 -19.47 -10.66
C ALA A 33 22.09 -19.98 -10.92
N ILE A 34 21.11 -19.43 -10.20
CA ILE A 34 19.69 -19.68 -10.39
C ILE A 34 19.07 -18.41 -10.99
N PRO A 35 18.26 -18.48 -12.06
CA PRO A 35 17.83 -17.30 -12.79
C PRO A 35 16.64 -16.60 -12.13
N HIS A 36 16.82 -16.11 -10.90
CA HIS A 36 15.81 -15.38 -10.13
C HIS A 36 14.50 -16.16 -9.94
N LEU A 37 14.63 -17.41 -9.50
CA LEU A 37 13.52 -18.36 -9.35
C LEU A 37 13.17 -18.66 -7.89
N GLY A 38 13.71 -17.90 -6.93
CA GLY A 38 13.54 -18.18 -5.49
C GLY A 38 12.09 -18.28 -5.02
N ALA A 39 11.17 -17.59 -5.71
CA ALA A 39 9.71 -17.67 -5.46
C ALA A 39 8.92 -18.22 -6.66
N SER A 40 9.57 -18.75 -7.69
CA SER A 40 8.91 -19.26 -8.91
C SER A 40 8.39 -20.69 -8.71
N THR A 41 7.47 -20.86 -7.75
CA THR A 41 6.79 -22.13 -7.49
C THR A 41 5.27 -21.96 -7.60
N PRO A 42 4.52 -23.01 -7.99
CA PRO A 42 3.06 -22.94 -8.06
C PRO A 42 2.42 -22.49 -6.74
N GLU A 43 2.96 -22.91 -5.60
CA GLU A 43 2.45 -22.55 -4.27
C GLU A 43 2.66 -21.06 -3.96
N SER A 44 3.82 -20.51 -4.38
CA SER A 44 4.14 -19.10 -4.19
C SER A 44 3.24 -18.21 -5.05
N GLU A 45 3.03 -18.59 -6.32
CA GLU A 45 2.09 -17.91 -7.23
C GLU A 45 0.67 -17.92 -6.67
N ASP A 46 0.20 -19.07 -6.18
CA ASP A 46 -1.12 -19.21 -5.56
C ASP A 46 -1.30 -18.29 -4.35
N ASN A 47 -0.29 -18.21 -3.49
CA ASN A 47 -0.31 -17.37 -2.30
C ASN A 47 -0.26 -15.89 -2.66
N CYS A 48 0.60 -15.49 -3.59
CA CYS A 48 0.70 -14.12 -4.10
C CYS A 48 -0.60 -13.66 -4.75
N ALA A 49 -1.20 -14.50 -5.60
CA ALA A 49 -2.47 -14.19 -6.27
C ALA A 49 -3.61 -14.01 -5.26
N LYS A 50 -3.74 -14.91 -4.27
CA LYS A 50 -4.73 -14.80 -3.20
C LYS A 50 -4.51 -13.54 -2.36
N MET A 51 -3.26 -13.21 -2.04
CA MET A 51 -2.91 -12.01 -1.29
C MET A 51 -3.27 -10.74 -2.06
N ALA A 52 -2.84 -10.62 -3.32
CA ALA A 52 -3.09 -9.46 -4.15
C ALA A 52 -4.59 -9.25 -4.39
N ALA A 53 -5.33 -10.32 -4.72
CA ALA A 53 -6.77 -10.26 -4.90
C ALA A 53 -7.49 -9.83 -3.62
N LYS A 54 -7.09 -10.37 -2.46
CA LYS A 54 -7.65 -9.98 -1.17
C LYS A 54 -7.36 -8.52 -0.83
N GLN A 55 -6.14 -8.04 -1.00
CA GLN A 55 -5.77 -6.65 -0.72
C GLN A 55 -6.50 -5.67 -1.66
N LEU A 56 -6.63 -6.02 -2.94
CA LEU A 56 -7.41 -5.22 -3.88
C LEU A 56 -8.89 -5.17 -3.49
N ARG A 57 -9.46 -6.32 -3.10
CA ARG A 57 -10.84 -6.40 -2.62
C ARG A 57 -11.03 -5.58 -1.34
N ASP A 58 -10.17 -5.73 -0.35
CA ASP A 58 -10.23 -4.98 0.92
C ASP A 58 -10.12 -3.46 0.66
N TYR A 59 -9.30 -3.03 -0.30
CA TYR A 59 -9.23 -1.63 -0.72
C TYR A 59 -10.50 -1.16 -1.44
N ILE A 60 -11.03 -1.96 -2.36
CA ILE A 60 -12.22 -1.58 -3.15
C ILE A 60 -13.46 -1.55 -2.26
N LEU A 61 -13.67 -2.58 -1.45
CA LEU A 61 -14.91 -2.78 -0.69
C LEU A 61 -14.92 -2.11 0.68
N ASP A 62 -13.77 -1.97 1.33
CA ASP A 62 -13.70 -1.43 2.70
C ASP A 62 -12.80 -0.20 2.81
N GLY A 63 -12.10 0.17 1.74
CA GLY A 63 -11.10 1.23 1.75
C GLY A 63 -9.81 0.84 2.47
N ASN A 64 -9.66 -0.39 2.97
CA ASN A 64 -8.51 -0.79 3.75
C ASN A 64 -7.27 -0.98 2.85
N ILE A 65 -6.13 -0.43 3.29
CA ILE A 65 -4.84 -0.55 2.61
C ILE A 65 -3.91 -1.37 3.50
N LYS A 66 -3.41 -2.48 2.98
CA LYS A 66 -2.41 -3.34 3.63
C LYS A 66 -1.26 -3.60 2.66
N ASN A 67 -0.03 -3.63 3.16
CA ASN A 67 1.18 -3.91 2.36
C ASN A 67 1.31 -3.06 1.09
N SER A 68 0.75 -1.85 1.07
CA SER A 68 0.97 -0.95 -0.06
C SER A 68 2.43 -0.53 -0.11
N VAL A 69 3.00 -0.49 -1.30
CA VAL A 69 4.37 -0.02 -1.53
C VAL A 69 4.47 1.50 -1.60
N ASN A 70 3.35 2.22 -1.77
CA ASN A 70 3.33 3.66 -2.05
C ASN A 70 2.27 4.46 -1.27
N LEU A 71 1.41 3.80 -0.49
CA LEU A 71 0.45 4.44 0.42
C LEU A 71 0.68 3.98 1.86
N PRO A 72 0.19 4.74 2.86
CA PRO A 72 0.25 4.29 4.25
C PRO A 72 -0.67 3.09 4.48
N GLU A 73 -0.28 2.22 5.42
CA GLU A 73 -1.14 1.14 5.89
C GLU A 73 -2.28 1.71 6.73
N CYS A 74 -3.52 1.46 6.30
CA CYS A 74 -4.74 1.91 6.96
C CYS A 74 -5.73 0.76 7.03
N VAL A 75 -6.00 0.30 8.24
CA VAL A 75 -6.99 -0.75 8.51
C VAL A 75 -7.95 -0.23 9.55
N LEU A 76 -9.17 0.08 9.12
CA LEU A 76 -10.28 0.44 9.97
C LEU A 76 -11.38 -0.62 9.77
N PRO A 77 -11.72 -1.42 10.80
CA PRO A 77 -12.88 -2.30 10.72
C PRO A 77 -14.11 -1.51 10.29
N LYS A 78 -14.86 -2.02 9.31
CA LYS A 78 -16.12 -1.39 8.89
C LYS A 78 -17.22 -1.89 9.82
N ALA A 79 -17.90 -0.97 10.48
CA ALA A 79 -19.11 -1.29 11.24
C ALA A 79 -20.33 -1.20 10.32
N ASP A 80 -21.33 -2.05 10.58
CA ASP A 80 -22.59 -2.03 9.84
C ASP A 80 -23.36 -0.72 10.09
N GLY A 81 -24.08 -0.25 9.08
CA GLY A 81 -24.91 0.95 9.18
C GLY A 81 -24.19 2.28 8.94
N PHE A 82 -22.89 2.26 8.61
CA PHE A 82 -22.13 3.47 8.28
C PHE A 82 -21.70 3.50 6.81
N VAL A 83 -21.62 4.71 6.26
CA VAL A 83 -21.01 5.00 4.97
C VAL A 83 -19.56 5.44 5.21
N ARG A 84 -18.63 4.84 4.48
CA ARG A 84 -17.21 5.17 4.59
C ARG A 84 -16.76 6.14 3.50
N VAL A 85 -16.16 7.25 3.89
CA VAL A 85 -15.48 8.19 3.01
C VAL A 85 -13.97 7.95 3.13
N ALA A 86 -13.36 7.55 2.03
CA ALA A 86 -11.93 7.30 1.91
C ALA A 86 -11.27 8.41 1.08
N ILE A 87 -10.29 9.09 1.65
CA ILE A 87 -9.68 10.29 1.07
C ILE A 87 -8.17 10.09 0.99
N ILE A 88 -7.61 10.19 -0.21
CA ILE A 88 -6.17 10.33 -0.44
C ILE A 88 -5.88 11.82 -0.57
N ASN A 89 -4.91 12.31 0.19
CA ASN A 89 -4.49 13.71 0.15
C ASN A 89 -2.98 13.86 0.31
N LYS A 90 -2.44 15.04 0.00
CA LYS A 90 -1.08 15.43 0.32
C LYS A 90 -0.90 15.47 1.84
N ASN A 91 0.26 15.06 2.33
CA ASN A 91 0.61 15.11 3.74
C ASN A 91 1.10 16.51 4.15
N ILE A 92 0.16 17.46 4.18
CA ILE A 92 0.41 18.85 4.60
C ILE A 92 -0.44 19.20 5.82
N THR A 93 -0.06 20.27 6.52
CA THR A 93 -0.74 20.71 7.75
C THR A 93 -2.21 21.02 7.50
N ASN A 94 -3.05 20.73 8.51
CA ASN A 94 -4.48 21.07 8.53
C ASN A 94 -5.38 20.30 7.53
N MET A 95 -4.91 19.22 6.89
CA MET A 95 -5.79 18.43 6.00
C MET A 95 -6.94 17.76 6.74
N VAL A 96 -6.66 17.06 7.84
CA VAL A 96 -7.69 16.40 8.65
C VAL A 96 -8.70 17.42 9.17
N GLY A 97 -8.24 18.58 9.64
CA GLY A 97 -9.11 19.66 10.14
C GLY A 97 -10.03 20.23 9.05
N GLN A 98 -9.52 20.45 7.84
CA GLN A 98 -10.35 20.91 6.71
C GLN A 98 -11.41 19.87 6.34
N ILE A 99 -11.01 18.60 6.24
CA ILE A 99 -11.92 17.49 5.89
C ILE A 99 -13.04 17.36 6.93
N THR A 100 -12.71 17.33 8.22
CA THR A 100 -13.72 17.20 9.28
C THR A 100 -14.62 18.43 9.37
N SER A 101 -14.09 19.63 9.09
CA SER A 101 -14.90 20.86 9.06
C SER A 101 -15.96 20.83 7.97
N VAL A 102 -15.62 20.36 6.76
CA VAL A 102 -16.61 20.21 5.68
C VAL A 102 -17.70 19.22 6.09
N LEU A 103 -17.33 18.04 6.60
CA LEU A 103 -18.31 17.05 7.08
C LEU A 103 -19.22 17.62 8.18
N ALA A 104 -18.67 18.39 9.11
CA ALA A 104 -19.44 19.03 10.19
C ALA A 104 -20.40 20.11 9.66
N ASN A 105 -19.99 20.92 8.68
CA ASN A 105 -20.85 21.93 8.05
C ASN A 105 -22.05 21.30 7.32
N HIS A 106 -21.83 20.12 6.74
CA HIS A 106 -22.86 19.28 6.12
C HIS A 106 -23.62 18.40 7.12
N LYS A 107 -23.39 18.59 8.44
CA LYS A 107 -24.08 17.91 9.55
C LYS A 107 -23.89 16.39 9.56
N HIS A 108 -22.81 15.87 8.99
CA HIS A 108 -22.44 14.47 9.13
C HIS A 108 -21.79 14.21 10.49
N ASN A 109 -22.27 13.17 11.18
CA ASN A 109 -21.62 12.69 12.40
C ASN A 109 -20.49 11.71 12.04
N ILE A 110 -19.29 11.94 12.57
CA ILE A 110 -18.14 11.04 12.39
C ILE A 110 -18.13 10.04 13.53
N GLU A 111 -18.33 8.76 13.20
CA GLU A 111 -18.32 7.68 14.19
C GLU A 111 -16.91 7.15 14.41
N HIS A 112 -16.21 6.86 13.31
CA HIS A 112 -14.86 6.34 13.32
C HIS A 112 -14.01 7.09 12.31
N MET A 113 -12.76 7.36 12.68
CA MET A 113 -11.80 8.00 11.79
C MET A 113 -10.42 7.38 11.98
N LEU A 114 -9.74 7.14 10.86
CA LEU A 114 -8.33 6.77 10.83
C LEU A 114 -7.62 7.63 9.80
N ASN A 115 -6.53 8.28 10.22
CA ASN A 115 -5.61 8.95 9.30
C ASN A 115 -4.19 8.41 9.49
N LYS A 116 -3.53 8.07 8.38
CA LYS A 116 -2.10 7.73 8.36
C LYS A 116 -1.43 8.41 7.19
N SER A 117 -0.11 8.58 7.28
CA SER A 117 0.71 9.23 6.27
C SER A 117 1.95 8.42 5.93
N ARG A 118 2.42 8.55 4.69
CA ARG A 118 3.68 7.99 4.20
C ARG A 118 4.30 8.96 3.20
N GLY A 119 5.45 9.53 3.56
CA GLY A 119 6.09 10.58 2.75
C GLY A 119 5.13 11.74 2.49
N ASP A 120 4.93 12.05 1.22
CA ASP A 120 4.14 13.20 0.76
C ASP A 120 2.63 12.95 0.73
N TYR A 121 2.17 11.75 1.08
CA TYR A 121 0.76 11.36 1.00
C TYR A 121 0.19 10.93 2.35
N ALA A 122 -1.10 11.20 2.54
CA ALA A 122 -1.91 10.70 3.63
C ALA A 122 -3.18 10.05 3.10
N TYR A 123 -3.73 9.16 3.91
CA TYR A 123 -4.97 8.47 3.62
C TYR A 123 -5.86 8.48 4.85
N THR A 124 -7.02 9.09 4.70
CA THR A 124 -8.03 9.25 5.75
C THR A 124 -9.24 8.38 5.43
N LEU A 125 -9.61 7.49 6.36
CA LEU A 125 -10.87 6.75 6.37
C LEU A 125 -11.79 7.37 7.41
N ILE A 126 -13.03 7.65 7.04
CA ILE A 126 -14.04 8.27 7.90
C ILE A 126 -15.34 7.52 7.74
N ASP A 127 -15.88 6.99 8.83
CA ASP A 127 -17.22 6.40 8.86
C ASP A 127 -18.22 7.44 9.35
N ILE A 128 -19.25 7.65 8.54
CA ILE A 128 -20.34 8.60 8.80
C ILE A 128 -21.70 7.89 8.72
N ASN A 129 -22.70 8.44 9.39
CA ASN A 129 -24.04 7.86 9.52
C ASN A 129 -24.83 7.81 8.20
N GLU A 130 -24.60 8.78 7.31
CA GLU A 130 -25.38 8.95 6.09
C GLU A 130 -24.46 9.23 4.90
N LYS A 131 -24.92 8.89 3.70
CA LYS A 131 -24.18 9.14 2.48
C LYS A 131 -24.02 10.66 2.28
N PRO A 132 -22.81 11.17 1.99
CA PRO A 132 -22.62 12.57 1.69
C PRO A 132 -23.27 12.90 0.34
N ASP A 133 -23.92 14.05 0.28
CA ASP A 133 -24.50 14.57 -0.95
C ASP A 133 -23.41 15.12 -1.90
N ASP A 134 -23.81 15.46 -3.12
CA ASP A 134 -22.87 15.94 -4.13
C ASP A 134 -22.21 17.27 -3.71
N SER A 135 -22.93 18.13 -2.98
CA SER A 135 -22.40 19.40 -2.47
C SER A 135 -21.25 19.18 -1.48
N CYS A 136 -21.44 18.26 -0.52
CA CYS A 136 -20.41 17.88 0.44
C CYS A 136 -19.18 17.29 -0.27
N LEU A 137 -19.40 16.42 -1.25
CA LEU A 137 -18.31 15.81 -2.02
C LEU A 137 -17.54 16.84 -2.85
N ASP A 138 -18.23 17.82 -3.44
CA ASP A 138 -17.59 18.87 -4.24
C ASP A 138 -16.78 19.84 -3.37
N GLU A 139 -17.27 20.19 -2.17
CA GLU A 139 -16.48 20.94 -1.19
C GLU A 139 -15.24 20.18 -0.71
N LEU A 140 -15.37 18.87 -0.45
CA LEU A 140 -14.21 18.04 -0.09
C LEU A 140 -13.19 17.97 -1.24
N LYS A 141 -13.63 17.85 -2.50
CA LYS A 141 -12.74 17.86 -3.68
C LYS A 141 -12.04 19.21 -3.86
N ALA A 142 -12.67 20.30 -3.43
CA ALA A 142 -12.13 21.66 -3.57
C ALA A 142 -11.01 21.97 -2.56
N ILE A 143 -10.83 21.16 -1.51
CA ILE A 143 -9.72 21.31 -0.55
C ILE A 143 -8.39 21.11 -1.28
N ASP A 144 -7.52 22.12 -1.29
CA ASP A 144 -6.19 22.00 -1.88
C ASP A 144 -5.40 20.86 -1.20
N GLY A 145 -4.82 19.99 -2.03
CA GLY A 145 -4.12 18.80 -1.58
C GLY A 145 -5.00 17.54 -1.47
N VAL A 146 -6.32 17.61 -1.60
CA VAL A 146 -7.13 16.40 -1.82
C VAL A 146 -6.86 15.87 -3.24
N ILE A 147 -6.57 14.57 -3.34
CA ILE A 147 -6.20 13.90 -4.59
C ILE A 147 -7.34 13.02 -5.08
N ARG A 148 -7.97 12.28 -4.16
CA ARG A 148 -9.05 11.35 -4.50
C ARG A 148 -9.97 11.13 -3.31
N ILE A 149 -11.27 11.11 -3.60
CA ILE A 149 -12.31 10.73 -2.63
C ILE A 149 -13.06 9.52 -3.17
N ARG A 150 -13.41 8.59 -2.29
CA ARG A 150 -14.26 7.45 -2.57
C ARG A 150 -15.31 7.32 -1.48
N VAL A 151 -16.56 7.15 -1.86
CA VAL A 151 -17.66 6.80 -0.96
C VAL A 151 -17.92 5.31 -1.08
N ILE A 152 -17.92 4.62 0.04
CA ILE A 152 -17.99 3.17 0.15
C ILE A 152 -19.20 2.85 1.04
N GLY A 153 -20.23 2.26 0.41
CA GLY A 153 -21.47 1.81 1.05
C GLY A 153 -21.33 0.43 1.65
#